data_AF-A0A917RCK9-F1
#
_entry.id   AF-A0A917RCK9-F1
#
_cell.length_a   1.000
_cell.length_b   1.000
_cell.length_c   1.000
_cell.angle_alpha   90.00
_cell.angle_beta   90.00
_cell.angle_gamma   90.00
#
_symmetry.space_group_name_H-M   'P 1'
#
loop_
_entity.id
_entity.type
_entity.pdbx_description
1 polymer ?
#
loop_
_entity_poly.entity_id
_entity_poly.type
_entity_poly.pdbx_seq_one_letter_code
_entity_poly.pdbx_strand_id
1 'polypeptide(L)'
;MLRYIARARDRGLGVVFITHNPHHAYPVGDRFLPLNRGVSLGEYDRHSITREELTSLMAGGAELDDLAHELDRLPGTSAKDRPEPAAG
;
A
#
# COMPACT_ATOMS: atom_id res chain seq x y z
N MET A 1 -7.14 -8.79 17.20
CA MET A 1 -7.45 -7.34 17.25
C MET A 1 -8.65 -6.99 16.38
N LEU A 2 -8.60 -7.26 15.06
CA LEU A 2 -9.64 -6.86 14.09
C LEU A 2 -11.08 -7.27 14.43
N ARG A 3 -11.27 -8.43 15.07
CA ARG A 3 -12.59 -8.91 15.53
C ARG A 3 -13.36 -7.91 16.42
N TYR A 4 -12.66 -7.10 17.23
CA TYR A 4 -13.32 -6.12 18.09
C TYR A 4 -13.76 -4.88 17.30
N ILE A 5 -12.99 -4.49 16.30
CA ILE A 5 -13.32 -3.41 15.37
C ILE A 5 -14.59 -3.77 14.59
N ALA A 6 -14.61 -4.96 14.00
CA ALA A 6 -15.78 -5.47 13.28
C ALA A 6 -17.03 -5.50 14.18
N ARG A 7 -16.93 -6.10 15.38
CA ARG A 7 -18.06 -6.12 16.33
C ARG A 7 -18.54 -4.73 16.77
N ALA A 8 -17.64 -3.77 16.92
CA ALA A 8 -18.02 -2.41 17.28
C ALA A 8 -18.80 -1.74 16.14
N ARG A 9 -18.31 -1.88 14.90
CA ARG A 9 -19.03 -1.45 13.69
C ARG A 9 -20.41 -2.10 13.58
N ASP A 10 -20.49 -3.42 13.73
CA ASP A 10 -21.75 -4.16 13.58
C ASP A 10 -22.80 -3.76 14.63
N ARG A 11 -22.36 -3.17 15.75
CA ARG A 11 -23.22 -2.57 16.78
C ARG A 11 -23.62 -1.11 16.50
N GLY A 12 -23.25 -0.56 15.34
CA GLY A 12 -23.52 0.82 14.96
C GLY A 12 -22.60 1.85 15.61
N LEU A 13 -21.46 1.45 16.17
CA LEU A 13 -20.49 2.40 16.73
C LEU A 13 -19.60 2.96 15.61
N GLY A 14 -19.39 4.28 15.64
CA GLY A 14 -18.37 4.92 14.80
C GLY A 14 -16.97 4.49 15.25
N VAL A 15 -16.18 3.94 14.34
CA VAL A 15 -14.82 3.49 14.62
C VAL A 15 -13.86 4.14 13.63
N VAL A 16 -12.87 4.87 14.15
CA VAL A 16 -11.71 5.32 13.39
C VAL A 16 -10.57 4.34 13.67
N PHE A 17 -10.16 3.59 12.65
CA PHE A 17 -9.08 2.63 12.76
C PHE A 17 -7.90 3.07 11.89
N ILE A 18 -6.74 3.29 12.51
CA ILE A 18 -5.52 3.77 11.86
C ILE A 18 -4.55 2.59 11.74
N THR A 19 -4.09 2.30 10.52
CA THR A 19 -3.15 1.22 10.22
C THR A 19 -2.37 1.55 8.95
N HIS A 20 -1.12 1.10 8.87
CA HIS A 20 -0.31 1.14 7.65
C HIS A 20 -0.39 -0.18 6.86
N ASN A 21 -1.12 -1.18 7.38
CA ASN A 21 -1.23 -2.50 6.77
C ASN A 21 -2.57 -2.64 6.01
N PRO A 22 -2.57 -2.76 4.67
CA PRO A 22 -3.78 -2.91 3.88
C PRO A 22 -4.52 -4.22 4.16
N HIS A 23 -3.81 -5.29 4.55
CA HIS A 23 -4.43 -6.56 4.99
C HIS A 23 -5.18 -6.43 6.32
N HIS A 24 -4.90 -5.40 7.11
CA HIS A 24 -5.69 -5.06 8.29
C HIS A 24 -6.84 -4.11 7.96
N ALA A 25 -6.59 -3.10 7.12
CA ALA A 25 -7.61 -2.10 6.78
C ALA A 25 -8.76 -2.71 5.97
N TYR A 26 -8.43 -3.41 4.88
CA TYR A 26 -9.40 -3.83 3.87
C TYR A 26 -10.53 -4.71 4.42
N PRO A 27 -10.27 -5.74 5.26
CA PRO A 27 -11.34 -6.62 5.75
C PRO A 27 -12.34 -5.94 6.69
N VAL A 28 -11.93 -4.88 7.39
CA VAL A 28 -12.74 -4.19 8.41
C VAL A 28 -12.93 -2.72 8.10
N GLY A 29 -12.81 -2.29 6.85
CA GLY A 29 -13.00 -0.90 6.39
C GLY A 29 -14.26 -0.78 5.53
N ASP A 30 -15.10 0.22 5.81
CA ASP A 30 -16.21 0.63 4.93
C ASP A 30 -15.80 1.82 4.06
N ARG A 31 -14.98 2.72 4.62
CA ARG A 31 -14.38 3.89 3.98
C ARG A 31 -12.89 3.91 4.26
N PHE A 32 -12.11 4.33 3.28
CA PHE A 32 -10.65 4.41 3.34
C PHE A 32 -10.20 5.83 3.04
N LEU A 33 -9.32 6.35 3.89
CA LEU A 33 -8.68 7.65 3.73
C LEU A 33 -7.16 7.46 3.78
N PRO A 34 -6.53 7.02 2.67
CA PRO A 34 -5.09 6.84 2.61
C PRO A 34 -4.38 8.19 2.74
N LEU A 35 -3.31 8.23 3.52
CA LEU A 35 -2.55 9.45 3.75
C LEU A 35 -1.11 9.26 3.26
N ASN A 36 -0.58 10.24 2.51
CA ASN A 36 0.84 10.37 2.24
C ASN A 36 1.35 11.65 2.90
N ARG A 37 2.30 11.52 3.83
CA ARG A 37 2.91 12.65 4.58
C ARG A 37 1.88 13.64 5.16
N GLY A 38 0.77 13.12 5.68
CA GLY A 38 -0.31 13.91 6.28
C GLY A 38 -1.32 14.52 5.30
N VAL A 39 -1.13 14.30 3.99
CA VAL A 39 -2.08 14.72 2.95
C VAL A 39 -2.95 13.53 2.56
N SER A 40 -4.26 13.76 2.46
CA SER A 40 -5.20 12.75 1.95
C SER A 40 -4.97 12.49 0.47
N LEU A 41 -4.84 11.22 0.09
CA LEU A 41 -4.78 10.79 -1.30
C LEU A 41 -6.17 10.61 -1.93
N GLY A 42 -7.23 10.87 -1.17
CA GLY A 42 -8.61 10.68 -1.60
C GLY A 42 -9.41 9.91 -0.55
N GLU A 43 -10.71 9.80 -0.80
CA GLU A 43 -11.62 9.02 0.00
C GLU A 43 -12.29 7.95 -0.86
N TYR A 44 -12.32 6.73 -0.36
CA TYR A 44 -12.80 5.57 -1.12
C TYR A 44 -13.78 4.76 -0.29
N ASP A 45 -14.94 4.46 -0.86
CA ASP A 45 -15.84 3.46 -0.31
C ASP A 45 -15.32 2.05 -0.59
N ARG A 46 -15.69 1.10 0.28
CA ARG A 46 -15.29 -0.31 0.12
C ARG A 46 -15.68 -0.92 -1.23
N HIS A 47 -16.73 -0.41 -1.86
CA HIS A 47 -17.20 -0.89 -3.16
C HIS A 47 -16.51 -0.21 -4.35
N SER A 48 -15.74 0.87 -4.12
CA SER A 48 -15.08 1.64 -5.16
C SER A 48 -13.56 1.42 -5.21
N ILE A 49 -13.00 0.56 -4.35
CA ILE A 49 -11.57 0.29 -4.30
C ILE A 49 -11.30 -1.20 -4.03
N THR A 50 -10.33 -1.74 -4.75
CA THR A 50 -9.79 -3.09 -4.53
C THR A 50 -8.72 -3.09 -3.44
N ARG A 51 -8.37 -4.28 -2.94
CA ARG A 51 -7.29 -4.41 -1.96
C ARG A 51 -5.94 -4.03 -2.57
N GLU A 52 -5.74 -4.37 -3.83
CA GLU A 52 -4.53 -4.12 -4.60
C GLU A 52 -4.31 -2.61 -4.79
N GLU A 53 -5.35 -1.87 -5.17
CA GLU A 53 -5.31 -0.40 -5.26
C GLU A 53 -5.05 0.25 -3.90
N LEU A 54 -5.74 -0.20 -2.84
CA LEU A 54 -5.49 0.29 -1.48
C LEU A 54 -4.03 0.02 -1.05
N THR A 55 -3.48 -1.12 -1.44
CA THR A 55 -2.08 -1.49 -1.17
C THR A 55 -1.12 -0.56 -1.89
N SER A 56 -1.36 -0.26 -3.17
CA SER A 56 -0.57 0.72 -3.92
C SER A 56 -0.61 2.10 -3.25
N LEU A 57 -1.81 2.61 -2.92
CA LEU A 57 -1.97 3.90 -2.24
C LEU A 57 -1.24 3.96 -0.89
N MET A 58 -1.28 2.88 -0.11
CA MET A 58 -0.58 2.79 1.19
C MET A 58 0.93 2.61 1.07
N ALA A 59 1.42 2.02 -0.03
CA ALA A 59 2.85 1.87 -0.28
C ALA A 59 3.50 3.22 -0.67
N GLY A 60 2.72 4.13 -1.25
CA GLY A 60 3.21 5.44 -1.71
C GLY A 60 2.57 5.90 -3.03
N GLY A 61 1.66 5.10 -3.59
CA GLY A 61 0.94 5.40 -4.82
C GLY A 61 1.90 5.61 -6.00
N ALA A 62 1.56 6.58 -6.86
CA ALA A 62 2.30 6.89 -8.07
C ALA A 62 3.78 7.27 -7.81
N GLU A 63 4.11 7.82 -6.64
CA GLU A 63 5.48 8.21 -6.29
C GLU A 63 6.43 7.00 -6.23
N LEU A 64 5.94 5.85 -5.74
CA LEU A 64 6.72 4.61 -5.75
C LEU A 64 6.83 4.01 -7.16
N ASP A 65 5.76 4.08 -7.93
CA ASP A 65 5.78 3.60 -9.32
C ASP A 65 6.77 4.42 -10.14
N ASP A 66 6.77 5.75 -10.00
CA ASP A 66 7.72 6.65 -10.67
C ASP A 66 9.16 6.34 -10.26
N LEU A 67 9.42 6.13 -8.96
CA LEU A 67 10.74 5.77 -8.46
C LEU A 67 11.20 4.41 -8.97
N ALA A 68 10.32 3.41 -9.03
CA ALA A 68 10.64 2.10 -9.58
C ALA A 68 11.01 2.20 -11.06
N HIS A 69 10.26 2.97 -11.85
CA HIS A 69 10.57 3.23 -13.26
C HIS A 69 11.87 4.00 -13.46
N GLU A 70 12.21 4.94 -12.56
CA GLU A 70 13.49 5.65 -12.60
C GLU A 70 14.66 4.71 -12.32
N LEU A 71 14.55 3.87 -11.29
CA LEU A 71 15.56 2.87 -10.91
C LEU A 71 15.81 1.85 -12.03
N ASP A 72 14.76 1.41 -12.74
CA ASP A 72 14.87 0.49 -13.88
C ASP A 72 15.57 1.13 -15.10
N ARG A 73 15.56 2.46 -15.21
CA ARG A 73 16.24 3.21 -16.30
C ARG A 73 17.69 3.56 -15.99
N LEU A 74 18.15 3.39 -14.75
CA LEU A 74 19.55 3.61 -14.40
C LEU A 74 20.43 2.52 -15.04
N PRO A 75 21.42 2.89 -15.87
CA PRO A 75 22.37 1.91 -16.41
C PRO A 75 23.26 1.40 -15.25
N GLY A 76 23.16 0.09 -14.93
CA GLY A 76 24.14 -0.57 -14.05
C GLY A 76 23.65 -1.59 -13.02
N THR A 77 22.38 -1.99 -12.98
CA THR A 77 21.87 -2.97 -11.99
C THR A 77 21.35 -4.28 -12.60
N SER A 78 21.52 -4.48 -13.91
CA SER A 78 21.25 -5.79 -14.50
C SER A 78 22.26 -6.82 -13.99
N ALA A 79 21.78 -7.89 -13.37
CA ALA A 79 22.58 -9.03 -12.91
C ALA A 79 23.40 -9.73 -14.03
N LYS A 80 23.25 -9.29 -15.28
CA LYS A 80 24.03 -9.71 -16.46
C LYS A 80 25.41 -9.08 -16.59
N ASP A 81 25.74 -8.04 -15.82
CA ASP A 81 27.03 -7.33 -15.91
C ASP A 81 28.08 -7.81 -14.90
N ARG A 82 27.84 -8.91 -14.19
CA ARG A 82 28.83 -9.48 -13.29
C ARG A 82 29.89 -10.21 -14.13
N PRO A 83 31.15 -9.76 -14.15
CA PRO A 83 32.20 -10.49 -14.85
C PRO A 83 32.34 -11.89 -14.26
N GLU A 84 32.44 -12.91 -15.12
CA GLU A 84 32.75 -14.27 -14.67
C GLU A 84 34.09 -14.25 -13.91
N PRO A 85 34.18 -14.93 -12.76
CA PRO A 85 35.45 -15.02 -12.05
C PRO A 85 36.45 -15.74 -12.94
N ALA A 86 37.57 -15.08 -13.23
CA ALA A 86 38.67 -15.64 -14.00
C ALA A 86 39.12 -16.96 -13.33
N ALA A 87 38.98 -18.05 -14.06
CA ALA A 87 39.46 -19.36 -13.64
C ALA A 87 40.98 -19.31 -13.48
N GLY A 88 41.43 -19.51 -12.24
CA GLY A 88 42.82 -19.80 -11.91
C GLY A 88 43.10 -21.30 -11.97
#